data_AF-A0A967ZII9-F1
#
_entry.id   AF-A0A967ZII9-F1
#
_cell.length_a   1.000
_cell.length_b   1.000
_cell.length_c   1.000
_cell.angle_alpha   90.00
_cell.angle_beta   90.00
_cell.angle_gamma   90.00
#
_symmetry.space_group_name_H-M   'P 1'
#
loop_
_entity.id
_entity.type
_entity.pdbx_description
1 polymer ?
#
loop_
_entity_poly.entity_id
_entity_poly.type
_entity_poly.pdbx_seq_one_letter_code
_entity_poly.pdbx_strand_id
1 'polypeptide(L)' 'AGKGVVPDTHPLSLSASTVRPEVQRLLGEADAILAVGTELAETDSFVDRLPLAGRLVRVDVDPRKIDDLYPAEVGIVADA' A
#
# COMPACT_ATOMS: atom_id res chain seq x y z
N ALA A 1 -1.14 8.89 4.66
CA ALA A 1 -1.87 10.14 4.31
C ALA A 1 -3.17 9.95 3.48
N GLY A 2 -3.57 8.74 3.07
CA GLY A 2 -4.74 8.54 2.18
C GLY A 2 -6.13 8.43 2.81
N LYS A 3 -6.30 8.71 4.12
CA LYS A 3 -7.61 8.60 4.77
C LYS A 3 -8.63 9.54 4.10
N GLY A 4 -9.80 9.01 3.75
CA GLY A 4 -10.89 9.79 3.16
C GLY A 4 -10.91 9.84 1.63
N VAL A 5 -9.88 9.30 0.94
CA VAL A 5 -9.92 9.10 -0.53
C VAL A 5 -11.04 8.13 -0.92
N VAL A 6 -11.23 7.08 -0.12
CA VAL A 6 -12.40 6.20 -0.17
C VAL A 6 -13.28 6.52 1.05
N PRO A 7 -14.61 6.65 0.91
CA PRO A 7 -15.50 6.83 2.05
C PRO A 7 -15.36 5.69 3.08
N ASP A 8 -15.20 6.02 4.37
CA ASP A 8 -15.10 5.03 5.45
C ASP A 8 -16.38 4.16 5.58
N THR A 9 -17.51 4.61 5.02
CA THR A 9 -18.78 3.87 4.98
C THR A 9 -18.87 2.85 3.85
N HIS A 10 -17.93 2.85 2.90
CA HIS A 10 -17.96 1.90 1.79
C HIS A 10 -17.71 0.47 2.32
N PRO A 11 -18.49 -0.54 1.91
CA PRO A 11 -18.41 -1.90 2.48
C PRO A 11 -17.05 -2.60 2.27
N LEU A 12 -16.27 -2.15 1.29
CA LEU A 12 -14.90 -2.65 1.04
C LEU A 12 -13.80 -1.75 1.62
N SER A 13 -14.15 -0.62 2.26
CA SER A 13 -13.15 0.26 2.87
C SER A 13 -12.63 -0.36 4.16
N LEU A 14 -11.30 -0.53 4.23
CA LEU A 14 -10.64 -0.89 5.47
C LEU A 14 -10.26 0.36 6.29
N SER A 15 -10.49 1.58 5.78
CA SER A 15 -10.04 2.84 6.40
C SER A 15 -8.50 2.87 6.63
N ALA A 16 -8.00 3.81 7.44
CA ALA A 16 -6.58 3.87 7.81
C ALA A 16 -6.23 2.80 8.88
N SER A 17 -6.02 1.55 8.43
CA SER A 17 -6.01 0.37 9.31
C SER A 17 -4.88 -0.63 9.04
N THR A 18 -3.84 -0.25 8.31
CA THR A 18 -2.62 -1.06 8.05
C THR A 18 -1.91 -1.55 9.32
N VAL A 19 -2.18 -0.92 10.46
CA VAL A 19 -1.73 -1.32 11.79
C VAL A 19 -2.47 -2.55 12.35
N ARG A 20 -3.62 -2.91 11.76
CA ARG A 20 -4.47 -4.00 12.24
C ARG A 20 -3.94 -5.35 11.71
N PRO A 21 -3.76 -6.37 12.57
CA PRO A 21 -3.27 -7.68 12.14
C PRO A 21 -4.10 -8.34 11.04
N GLU A 22 -5.42 -8.11 11.01
CA GLU A 22 -6.31 -8.66 9.99
C GLU A 22 -6.03 -8.06 8.62
N VAL A 23 -5.68 -6.77 8.56
CA VAL A 23 -5.32 -6.08 7.31
C VAL A 23 -3.95 -6.51 6.84
N GLN A 24 -2.99 -6.68 7.76
CA GLN A 24 -1.67 -7.22 7.43
C GLN A 24 -1.77 -8.66 6.90
N ARG A 25 -2.62 -9.50 7.51
CA ARG A 25 -2.88 -10.85 7.00
C ARG A 25 -3.50 -10.82 5.60
N LEU A 26 -4.49 -9.96 5.38
CA LEU A 26 -5.10 -9.80 4.06
C LEU A 26 -4.07 -9.37 3.00
N LEU A 27 -3.18 -8.44 3.34
CA LEU A 27 -2.07 -8.05 2.45
C LEU A 27 -1.14 -9.23 2.11
N GLY A 28 -0.93 -10.16 3.04
CA GLY A 28 -0.15 -11.38 2.81
C GLY A 28 -0.86 -12.49 2.04
N GLU A 29 -2.19 -12.42 1.93
CA GLU A 29 -2.99 -13.34 1.12
C GLU A 29 -3.21 -12.82 -0.31
N ALA A 30 -2.96 -11.53 -0.55
CA ALA A 30 -3.14 -10.90 -1.86
C ALA A 30 -2.10 -11.39 -2.88
N ASP A 31 -2.57 -11.76 -4.08
CA ASP A 31 -1.73 -12.13 -5.22
C ASP A 31 -1.24 -10.91 -6.02
N ALA A 32 -1.93 -9.77 -5.89
CA ALA A 32 -1.54 -8.49 -6.45
C ALA A 32 -1.95 -7.33 -5.52
N ILE A 33 -1.12 -6.28 -5.49
CA ILE A 33 -1.30 -5.08 -4.67
C ILE A 33 -1.04 -3.86 -5.54
N LEU A 34 -1.99 -2.92 -5.55
CA LEU A 34 -1.85 -1.61 -6.16
C LEU A 34 -1.59 -0.57 -5.07
N ALA A 35 -0.37 -0.05 -5.01
CA ALA A 35 0.04 1.01 -4.09
C ALA A 35 0.06 2.36 -4.84
N VAL A 36 -0.80 3.29 -4.43
CA VAL A 36 -0.97 4.60 -5.07
C VAL A 36 -0.60 5.71 -4.08
N GLY A 37 0.36 6.56 -4.45
CA GLY A 37 0.74 7.75 -3.67
C GLY A 37 1.09 7.45 -2.21
N THR A 38 1.75 6.32 -1.96
CA THR A 38 2.08 5.84 -0.62
C THR A 38 3.52 5.40 -0.55
N GLU A 39 4.17 5.75 0.56
CA GLU A 39 5.52 5.29 0.85
C GLU A 39 5.55 3.85 1.35
N LEU A 40 4.41 3.31 1.82
CA LEU A 40 4.34 2.06 2.59
C LEU A 40 5.30 2.11 3.79
N ALA A 41 5.35 3.26 4.46
CA ALA A 41 6.33 3.51 5.51
C ALA A 41 6.02 2.70 6.77
N GLU A 42 7.05 2.39 7.55
CA GLU A 42 6.93 1.74 8.85
C GLU A 42 5.94 2.49 9.77
N THR A 43 5.90 3.82 9.69
CA THR A 43 4.99 4.66 10.48
C THR A 43 3.50 4.51 10.12
N ASP A 44 3.18 3.93 8.95
CA ASP A 44 1.81 3.62 8.54
C ASP A 44 1.33 2.27 9.13
N SER A 45 2.24 1.33 9.41
CA SER A 45 1.90 -0.04 9.81
C SER A 45 2.45 -0.50 11.17
N PHE A 46 3.40 0.24 11.74
CA PHE A 46 4.17 -0.10 12.95
C PHE A 46 4.82 -1.49 12.91
N VAL A 47 5.28 -1.90 11.72
CA VAL A 47 6.05 -3.12 11.51
C VAL A 47 7.18 -2.81 10.54
N ASP A 48 8.35 -3.42 10.76
CA ASP A 48 9.54 -3.24 9.91
C ASP A 48 9.24 -3.48 8.43
N ARG A 49 8.41 -4.49 8.15
CA ARG A 49 7.97 -4.81 6.79
C ARG A 49 6.57 -5.40 6.77
N LEU A 50 5.72 -4.85 5.92
CA LEU A 50 4.41 -5.41 5.57
C LEU A 50 4.63 -6.73 4.82
N PRO A 51 3.79 -7.75 5.08
CA PRO A 51 3.93 -9.07 4.46
C PRO A 51 3.35 -9.05 3.03
N LEU A 52 3.83 -8.18 2.15
CA LEU A 52 3.35 -8.10 0.76
C LEU A 52 3.86 -9.33 -0.02
N ALA A 53 3.02 -10.35 -0.18
CA ALA A 53 3.38 -11.61 -0.86
C ALA A 53 3.10 -11.59 -2.38
N GLY A 54 2.17 -10.74 -2.81
CA GLY A 54 1.75 -10.61 -4.20
C GLY A 54 2.61 -9.68 -5.04
N ARG A 55 2.22 -9.55 -6.31
CA ARG A 55 2.83 -8.62 -7.28
C ARG A 55 2.50 -7.18 -6.91
N LEU A 56 3.53 -6.35 -6.74
CA LEU A 56 3.34 -4.95 -6.37
C LEU A 56 3.34 -4.06 -7.63
N VAL A 57 2.25 -3.34 -7.85
CA VAL A 57 2.16 -2.24 -8.81
C VAL A 57 2.23 -0.93 -8.03
N ARG A 58 3.13 -0.02 -8.43
CA ARG A 58 3.30 1.29 -7.78
C ARG A 58 2.97 2.43 -8.72
N VAL A 59 2.14 3.35 -8.24
CA VAL A 59 1.88 4.65 -8.86
C VAL A 59 2.36 5.72 -7.91
N ASP A 60 3.38 6.47 -8.30
CA ASP A 60 3.93 7.56 -7.50
C ASP A 60 4.51 8.65 -8.39
N VAL A 61 4.37 9.91 -7.99
CA VAL A 61 4.97 11.05 -8.71
C VAL A 61 6.48 11.10 -8.51
N ASP A 62 6.97 10.54 -7.39
CA ASP A 62 8.39 10.45 -7.10
C ASP A 62 8.97 9.12 -7.66
N PRO A 63 9.81 9.16 -8.70
CA PRO A 63 10.39 7.95 -9.28
C PRO A 63 11.23 7.15 -8.28
N ARG A 64 11.71 7.76 -7.19
CA ARG A 64 12.47 7.06 -6.14
C ARG A 64 11.61 6.05 -5.38
N LYS A 65 10.29 6.17 -5.40
CA LYS A 65 9.37 5.26 -4.71
C LYS A 65 9.12 3.96 -5.47
N ILE A 66 9.46 3.88 -6.76
CA ILE A 66 9.21 2.69 -7.59
C ILE A 66 10.06 1.48 -7.14
N ASP A 67 11.30 1.71 -6.70
CA ASP A 67 12.27 0.68 -6.33
C ASP A 67 12.90 0.94 -4.94
N ASP A 68 12.07 1.33 -3.97
CA ASP A 68 12.48 1.56 -2.57
C ASP A 68 12.38 0.26 -1.73
N LEU A 69 12.09 0.36 -0.43
CA LEU A 69 11.89 -0.77 0.49
C LEU A 69 11.00 -1.90 -0.07
N TYR A 70 10.03 -1.56 -0.91
CA TYR A 70 9.21 -2.52 -1.67
C TYR A 70 9.34 -2.26 -3.17
N PRO A 71 10.20 -3.03 -3.86
CA PRO A 71 10.35 -2.98 -5.32
C PRO A 71 9.03 -3.30 -6.03
N ALA A 72 8.66 -2.48 -7.02
CA ALA A 72 7.52 -2.74 -7.87
C ALA A 72 7.84 -3.79 -8.95
N GLU A 73 6.87 -4.64 -9.28
CA GLU A 73 6.86 -5.40 -10.54
C GLU A 73 6.54 -4.47 -11.73
N VAL A 74 5.62 -3.53 -11.51
CA VAL A 74 5.27 -2.48 -12.47
C VAL A 74 5.28 -1.13 -11.77
N GLY A 75 6.15 -0.24 -12.25
CA GLY A 75 6.23 1.15 -11.79
C GLY A 75 5.60 2.13 -12.77
N ILE A 76 4.77 3.04 -12.26
CA ILE A 76 4.14 4.10 -13.03
C ILE A 76 4.50 5.43 -12.36
N VAL A 77 5.30 6.26 -13.06
CA VAL A 77 5.66 7.59 -12.58
C VAL A 77 4.64 8.60 -13.08
N ALA A 78 3.67 8.93 -12.23
CA ALA A 78 2.55 9.79 -12.58
C ALA A 78 1.90 10.40 -11.32
N ASP A 79 1.08 11.43 -11.54
CA ASP A 79 0.13 11.89 -10.52
C ASP A 79 -0.95 10.81 -10.28
N ALA A 80 -1.47 10.77 -9.06
CA ALA A 80 -2.43 9.77 -8.56
C ALA A 80 -3.89 10.13 -8.87
#